data_AF-A0A7L2R2E3-F1
#
_entry.id   AF-A0A7L2R2E3-F1
#
_cell.length_a   1.000
_cell.length_b   1.000
_cell.length_c   1.000
_cell.angle_alpha   90.00
_cell.angle_beta   90.00
_cell.angle_gamma   90.00
#
_symmetry.space_group_name_H-M   'P 1'
#
loop_
_entity.id
_entity.type
_entity.pdbx_description
1 polymer ?
#
loop_
_entity_poly.entity_id
_entity_poly.type
_entity_poly.pdbx_seq_one_letter_code
_entity_poly.pdbx_strand_id
1 'polypeptide(L)' 'RCREKAHACGVCGKRFAYGHSLKVHERVHTGDRPFGCALCGKAFKQSNALASHARVHTGERP' A
#
# COMPACT_ATOMS: atom_id res chain seq x y z
N ARG A 1 8.48 -0.22 31.32
CA ARG A 1 9.23 -0.92 30.24
C ARG A 1 8.85 -0.26 28.91
N CYS A 2 9.76 0.50 28.28
CA CYS A 2 9.46 1.13 27.00
C CYS A 2 9.35 0.03 25.94
N ARG A 3 8.20 -0.06 25.26
CA ARG A 3 7.96 -1.06 24.22
C ARG A 3 8.91 -0.77 23.06
N GLU A 4 9.99 -1.54 23.00
CA GLU A 4 11.01 -1.43 21.99
C GLU A 4 10.35 -1.66 20.63
N LYS A 5 10.13 -0.58 19.88
CA LYS A 5 9.80 -0.70 18.47
C LYS A 5 11.05 -1.25 17.78
N ALA A 6 11.18 -2.58 17.77
CA ALA A 6 12.36 -3.29 17.32
C ALA A 6 12.48 -3.29 15.78
N HIS A 7 11.36 -3.14 15.08
CA HIS A 7 11.32 -3.24 13.63
C HIS A 7 11.46 -1.85 12.99
N ALA A 8 12.65 -1.52 12.51
CA ALA A 8 12.94 -0.26 11.83
C ALA A 8 12.93 -0.45 10.30
N CYS A 9 12.40 0.55 9.59
CA CYS A 9 12.47 0.60 8.14
C CYS A 9 13.86 1.01 7.68
N GLY A 10 14.51 0.17 6.86
CA GLY A 10 15.84 0.46 6.32
C GLY A 10 15.89 1.64 5.35
N VAL A 11 14.74 2.06 4.80
CA VAL A 11 14.68 3.17 3.82
C VAL A 11 14.51 4.53 4.49
N CYS A 12 13.64 4.64 5.51
CA CYS A 12 13.31 5.93 6.14
C CYS A 12 13.48 5.96 7.67
N GLY A 13 13.99 4.90 8.27
CA GLY A 13 14.27 4.81 9.71
C GLY A 13 13.02 4.71 10.61
N LYS A 14 11.80 4.69 10.06
CA LYS A 14 10.56 4.60 10.86
C LYS A 14 10.50 3.29 11.64
N ARG A 15 10.13 3.38 12.92
CA ARG A 15 10.06 2.25 13.85
C ARG A 15 8.63 1.77 14.08
N PHE A 16 8.44 0.47 13.97
CA PHE A 16 7.18 -0.24 14.13
C PHE A 16 7.28 -1.21 15.32
N ALA A 17 6.13 -1.42 15.97
CA ALA A 17 6.04 -2.34 17.10
C ALA A 17 6.00 -3.81 16.65
N TYR A 18 5.65 -4.07 15.40
CA TYR A 18 5.52 -5.43 14.85
C TYR A 18 6.13 -5.51 13.45
N GLY A 19 6.73 -6.66 13.12
CA GLY A 19 7.33 -6.91 11.82
C GLY A 19 6.33 -6.87 10.66
N HIS A 20 5.09 -7.31 10.86
CA HIS A 20 4.06 -7.24 9.82
C HIS A 20 3.74 -5.77 9.44
N SER A 21 3.75 -4.86 10.43
CA SER A 21 3.50 -3.43 10.17
C SER A 21 4.67 -2.80 9.42
N LEU A 22 5.91 -3.19 9.73
CA LEU A 22 7.08 -2.82 8.95
C LEU A 22 6.98 -3.33 7.51
N LYS A 23 6.63 -4.61 7.31
CA LYS A 23 6.52 -5.23 5.97
C LYS A 23 5.45 -4.56 5.11
N VAL A 24 4.32 -4.14 5.70
CA VAL A 24 3.30 -3.35 5.00
C VAL A 24 3.83 -1.94 4.69
N HIS A 25 4.57 -1.33 5.61
CA HIS A 25 5.17 -0.02 5.39
C HIS A 25 6.22 -0.04 4.27
N GLU A 26 7.04 -1.08 4.16
CA GLU A 26 8.07 -1.21 3.12
C GLU A 26 7.49 -1.17 1.70
N ARG A 27 6.25 -1.65 1.51
CA ARG A 27 5.53 -1.54 0.22
C ARG A 27 5.31 -0.09 -0.23
N VAL A 28 5.35 0.87 0.68
CA VAL A 28 5.25 2.30 0.34
C VAL A 28 6.50 2.78 -0.38
N HIS A 29 7.67 2.24 -0.06
CA HIS A 29 8.96 2.65 -0.64
C HIS A 29 9.24 1.97 -1.96
N THR A 30 8.91 0.68 -2.08
CA THR A 30 9.02 -0.04 -3.35
C THR A 30 7.98 0.41 -4.38
N GLY A 31 6.97 1.18 -3.94
CA GLY A 31 5.80 1.44 -4.77
C GLY A 31 5.06 0.15 -5.12
N ASP A 32 5.22 -0.90 -4.32
CA ASP A 32 4.54 -2.18 -4.51
C ASP A 32 3.04 -1.94 -4.37
N ARG A 33 2.41 -1.92 -5.52
CA ARG A 33 0.99 -1.68 -5.69
C ARG A 33 0.44 -2.92 -6.38
N PRO A 34 0.18 -3.99 -5.61
CA PRO A 34 -0.21 -5.28 -6.17
C PRO A 34 -1.52 -5.20 -6.96
N PHE A 35 -2.31 -4.15 -6.74
CA PHE A 35 -3.57 -3.91 -7.43
C PHE A 35 -3.36 -2.93 -8.59
N GLY A 36 -2.95 -3.47 -9.74
CA GLY A 36 -2.82 -2.74 -11.01
C GLY A 36 -4.16 -2.60 -11.73
N CYS A 37 -4.46 -1.41 -12.25
CA CYS A 37 -5.53 -1.22 -13.22
C CYS A 37 -5.07 -1.70 -14.60
N ALA A 38 -5.76 -2.71 -15.14
CA ALA A 38 -5.44 -3.27 -16.46
C ALA A 38 -5.71 -2.29 -17.62
N LEU A 39 -6.58 -1.29 -17.42
CA LEU A 39 -7.00 -0.36 -18.49
C LEU A 39 -6.03 0.81 -18.69
N CYS A 40 -5.40 1.30 -17.62
CA CYS A 40 -4.52 2.48 -17.68
C CYS A 40 -3.17 2.29 -16.98
N GLY A 41 -2.88 1.10 -16.46
CA GLY A 41 -1.64 0.79 -15.77
C GLY A 41 -1.47 1.46 -14.41
N LYS A 42 -2.46 2.23 -13.92
CA LYS A 42 -2.40 2.84 -12.58
C LYS A 42 -2.48 1.75 -11.53
N ALA A 43 -1.45 1.66 -10.69
CA ALA A 43 -1.42 0.71 -9.60
C ALA A 43 -1.90 1.36 -8.29
N PHE A 44 -2.49 0.57 -7.40
CA PHE A 44 -3.07 0.98 -6.11
C PHE A 44 -2.56 0.09 -4.97
N LYS A 45 -2.53 0.64 -3.75
CA LYS A 45 -2.10 -0.08 -2.54
C LYS A 45 -3.18 -0.99 -1.95
N GLN A 46 -4.44 -0.76 -2.32
CA GLN A 46 -5.60 -1.47 -1.78
C GLN A 46 -6.55 -1.84 -2.93
N SER A 47 -7.25 -2.96 -2.78
CA SER A 47 -8.21 -3.46 -3.77
C SER A 47 -9.44 -2.55 -3.90
N ASN A 48 -9.94 -1.99 -2.80
CA ASN A 48 -11.06 -1.04 -2.79
C ASN A 48 -10.78 0.22 -3.63
N ALA A 49 -9.55 0.74 -3.57
CA ALA A 49 -9.11 1.89 -4.35
C ALA A 49 -9.05 1.57 -5.84
N LEU A 50 -8.56 0.37 -6.20
CA LEU A 50 -8.63 -0.11 -7.58
C LEU A 50 -10.07 -0.29 -8.05
N ALA A 51 -10.95 -0.88 -7.23
CA ALA A 51 -12.35 -1.11 -7.59
C ALA A 51 -13.12 0.20 -7.82
N SER A 52 -12.94 1.19 -6.94
CA SER A 52 -13.54 2.51 -7.13
C SER A 52 -12.94 3.23 -8.34
N HIS A 53 -11.64 3.06 -8.60
CA HIS A 53 -11.00 3.61 -9.80
C HIS A 53 -11.52 2.97 -11.09
N ALA A 54 -11.75 1.65 -11.09
CA ALA A 54 -12.21 0.91 -12.26
C ALA A 54 -13.55 1.43 -12.79
N ARG A 55 -14.44 1.90 -11.88
CA ARG A 55 -15.73 2.52 -12.23
C ARG A 55 -15.60 3.77 -13.10
N VAL A 56 -14.47 4.48 -13.01
CA VAL A 56 -14.21 5.64 -13.88
C VAL A 56 -14.02 5.23 -15.33
N HIS A 57 -13.52 4.01 -15.58
CA HIS A 57 -13.33 3.49 -16.94
C HIS A 57 -14.57 2.84 -17.50
N THR A 58 -15.36 2.13 -16.68
CA THR A 58 -16.60 1.51 -17.15
C THR A 58 -17.67 2.55 -17.45
N GLY A 59 -17.49 3.81 -17.02
CA GLY A 59 -18.45 4.88 -17.28
C GLY A 59 -19.82 4.61 -16.66
N GLU A 60 -19.92 3.61 -15.79
CA GLU A 60 -21.12 3.27 -15.04
C GLU A 60 -21.33 4.36 -13.98
N ARG A 61 -21.91 5.48 -14.43
CA ARG A 61 -22.75 6.31 -13.56
C ARG A 61 -23.90 5.42 -13.07
N PRO A 62 -24.34 5.59 -11.81
CA PRO A 62 -25.51 4.90 -11.29
C PRO A 62 -26.75 5.16 -12.15
#